data_AF-A0A660XUF0-F1
#
_entry.id   AF-A0A660XUF0-F1
#
_cell.length_a   1.000
_cell.length_b   1.000
_cell.length_c   1.000
_cell.angle_alpha   90.00
_cell.angle_beta   90.00
_cell.angle_gamma   90.00
#
_symmetry.space_group_name_H-M   'P 1'
#
loop_
_entity.id
_entity.type
_entity.pdbx_description
1 polymer ?
#
loop_
_entity_poly.entity_id
_entity_poly.type
_entity_poly.pdbx_seq_one_letter_code
_entity_poly.pdbx_strand_id
1 'polypeptide(L)'
;MAKWKNRAGCIYLCFSFLLVASGFFGCGSDSSSGPDDPDNPVIGETWTVRTPSALDGMDDICWAGDKFVAVGTSAPNLPAVSSDGASWQSISGTFEAQNVAYYNGHIVAGEFRCLWHSQDGMSWDTVFIPAQTTLGLFTDYDGFVTWKNNSPGYDILKSADGMTWSETPEPSPLWRRKAIAATAEHTVEVGVDGTVRHNGSIVSGLSGFNDVIYTGSGFVLVGQNGSAKSTNGISWTQYPSLELNCLAYTGSLFVALGPQEEDSSIISTVYTSLDAISWTQKYRDNVGPWGLSPKIVYGANRIIIDIQDGGILTSP
;
A
#
# COMPACT_ATOMS: atom_id res chain seq x y z
N MET A 1 -11.49 3.88 25.38
CA MET A 1 -10.55 2.79 25.04
C MET A 1 -10.24 2.91 23.55
N ALA A 2 -9.08 3.48 23.20
CA ALA A 2 -8.67 3.65 21.82
C ALA A 2 -8.32 2.30 21.19
N LYS A 3 -9.04 1.90 20.13
CA LYS A 3 -8.69 0.74 19.31
C LYS A 3 -7.63 1.18 18.32
N TRP A 4 -6.38 0.83 18.59
CA TRP A 4 -5.25 1.00 17.67
C TRP A 4 -5.43 0.07 16.47
N LYS A 5 -5.28 0.59 15.26
CA LYS A 5 -5.35 -0.19 14.01
C LYS A 5 -4.10 0.09 13.20
N ASN A 6 -3.34 -0.97 12.89
CA ASN A 6 -2.24 -0.97 11.93
C ASN A 6 -2.74 -0.36 10.62
N ARG A 7 -1.94 0.51 10.01
CA ARG A 7 -2.21 1.03 8.67
C ARG A 7 -0.99 0.84 7.80
N ALA A 8 -1.12 -0.11 6.88
CA ALA A 8 -0.33 -0.18 5.68
C ALA A 8 -0.95 0.84 4.71
N GLY A 9 -0.32 2.00 4.61
CA GLY A 9 -0.31 2.78 3.39
C GLY A 9 1.13 2.76 2.92
N CYS A 10 1.52 1.76 2.14
CA CYS A 10 2.76 1.83 1.37
C CYS A 10 2.63 3.09 0.49
N ILE A 11 3.48 4.10 0.71
CA ILE A 11 3.54 5.30 -0.15
C ILE A 11 4.21 4.82 -1.44
N TYR A 12 3.42 4.33 -2.39
CA TYR A 12 3.87 4.21 -3.76
C TYR A 12 3.68 5.56 -4.44
N LEU A 13 4.80 6.27 -4.58
CA LEU A 13 4.92 7.35 -5.54
C LEU A 13 4.74 6.73 -6.92
N CYS A 14 3.52 6.78 -7.46
CA CYS A 14 3.31 6.54 -8.88
C CYS A 14 3.90 7.74 -9.64
N PHE A 15 5.22 7.73 -9.86
CA PHE A 15 5.81 8.52 -10.93
C PHE A 15 5.44 7.85 -12.25
N SER A 16 4.28 8.18 -12.80
CA SER A 16 4.04 8.05 -14.23
C SER A 16 4.82 9.15 -14.97
N PHE A 17 6.15 9.05 -14.95
CA PHE A 17 6.97 9.65 -15.99
C PHE A 17 7.71 8.54 -16.73
N LEU A 18 7.16 8.26 -17.91
CA LEU A 18 7.83 7.77 -19.10
C LEU A 18 9.37 7.89 -19.02
N LEU A 19 10.07 6.82 -18.64
CA LEU A 19 11.45 6.63 -19.05
C LEU A 19 11.41 5.72 -20.27
N VAL A 20 11.46 6.34 -21.45
CA VAL A 20 11.70 5.62 -22.70
C VAL A 20 13.09 5.00 -22.61
N ALA A 21 13.15 3.71 -22.31
CA ALA A 21 14.25 2.86 -22.74
C ALA A 21 13.70 1.98 -23.86
N SER A 22 14.06 2.38 -25.08
CA SER A 22 13.77 1.73 -26.36
C SER A 22 14.03 0.23 -26.35
N GLY A 23 13.04 -0.55 -26.83
CA GLY A 23 13.24 -1.96 -27.16
C GLY A 23 11.92 -2.66 -27.43
N PHE A 24 11.50 -2.68 -28.70
CA PHE A 24 10.45 -3.56 -29.24
C PHE A 24 10.68 -5.03 -28.84
N PHE A 25 9.61 -5.77 -28.51
CA PHE A 25 9.05 -6.86 -29.32
C PHE A 25 7.62 -7.16 -28.84
N GLY A 26 6.73 -7.44 -29.77
CA GLY A 26 5.35 -7.81 -29.50
C GLY A 26 5.10 -9.32 -29.58
N CYS A 27 3.85 -9.63 -29.25
CA CYS A 27 3.02 -10.82 -29.50
C CYS A 27 3.28 -12.10 -28.70
N GLY A 28 2.16 -12.68 -28.25
CA GLY A 28 2.10 -14.02 -27.67
C GLY A 28 1.04 -14.12 -26.58
N SER A 29 -0.23 -14.21 -26.97
CA SER A 29 -1.27 -14.75 -26.08
C SER A 29 -1.00 -16.25 -25.93
N ASP A 30 -0.61 -16.71 -24.75
CA ASP A 30 -0.77 -18.13 -24.40
C ASP A 30 -1.34 -18.25 -22.98
N SER A 31 -2.64 -18.45 -22.95
CA SER A 31 -3.38 -19.01 -21.83
C SER A 31 -3.03 -20.50 -21.70
N SER A 32 -1.97 -20.86 -20.97
CA SER A 32 -1.87 -22.15 -20.26
C SER A 32 -0.50 -22.34 -19.57
N SER A 33 -0.49 -22.37 -18.25
CA SER A 33 0.13 -23.47 -17.49
C SER A 33 -0.27 -23.38 -16.02
N GLY A 34 -0.85 -24.48 -15.53
CA GLY A 34 -1.42 -24.62 -14.20
C GLY A 34 -0.38 -24.81 -13.08
N PRO A 35 -0.83 -25.22 -11.88
CA PRO A 35 -0.12 -25.05 -10.60
C PRO A 35 0.97 -26.09 -10.30
N ASP A 36 1.40 -26.87 -11.29
CA ASP A 36 2.24 -28.05 -11.05
C ASP A 36 3.72 -27.79 -11.38
N ASP A 37 4.39 -27.03 -10.52
CA ASP A 37 5.84 -27.16 -10.33
C ASP A 37 6.07 -28.26 -9.26
N PRO A 38 6.56 -29.46 -9.65
CA PRO A 38 6.70 -30.60 -8.74
C PRO A 38 7.82 -30.45 -7.70
N ASP A 39 8.66 -29.41 -7.77
CA ASP A 39 9.78 -29.20 -6.85
C ASP A 39 9.47 -28.23 -5.69
N ASN A 40 8.24 -27.69 -5.60
CA ASN A 40 7.85 -26.75 -4.55
C ASN A 40 6.62 -27.22 -3.76
N PRO A 41 6.77 -27.76 -2.53
CA PRO A 41 5.63 -28.15 -1.71
C PRO A 41 4.91 -26.90 -1.19
N VAL A 42 3.87 -26.45 -1.91
CA VAL A 42 2.97 -25.38 -1.45
C VAL A 42 2.18 -25.91 -0.25
N ILE A 43 2.66 -25.61 0.96
CA ILE A 43 1.96 -25.96 2.21
C ILE A 43 0.71 -25.07 2.36
N GLY A 44 -0.45 -25.67 2.07
CA GLY A 44 -1.60 -25.75 2.98
C GLY A 44 -2.61 -24.61 3.01
N GLU A 45 -2.37 -23.49 2.35
CA GLU A 45 -3.31 -22.36 2.31
C GLU A 45 -3.36 -21.78 0.89
N THR A 46 -4.39 -22.14 0.14
CA THR A 46 -4.52 -21.75 -1.27
C THR A 46 -4.97 -20.30 -1.36
N TRP A 47 -3.99 -19.40 -1.55
CA TRP A 47 -4.28 -18.05 -2.04
C TRP A 47 -5.04 -18.14 -3.37
N THR A 48 -6.09 -17.34 -3.50
CA THR A 48 -6.98 -17.40 -4.66
C THR A 48 -6.88 -16.11 -5.47
N VAL A 49 -6.50 -16.24 -6.74
CA VAL A 49 -6.58 -15.15 -7.73
C VAL A 49 -8.05 -14.95 -8.10
N ARG A 50 -8.48 -13.69 -8.10
CA ARG A 50 -9.83 -13.27 -8.48
C ARG A 50 -9.73 -12.10 -9.44
N THR A 51 -10.62 -12.04 -10.42
CA THR A 51 -10.72 -10.94 -11.39
C THR A 51 -12.16 -10.44 -11.43
N PRO A 52 -12.65 -9.82 -10.33
CA PRO A 52 -14.00 -9.27 -10.32
C PRO A 52 -14.07 -8.07 -11.28
N SER A 53 -15.01 -8.09 -12.22
CA SER A 53 -15.21 -6.99 -13.19
C SER A 53 -15.60 -5.64 -12.56
N ALA A 54 -15.88 -5.62 -11.26
CA ALA A 54 -16.05 -4.41 -10.47
C ALA A 54 -14.72 -3.72 -10.12
N LEU A 55 -13.59 -4.41 -10.26
CA LEU A 55 -12.24 -3.88 -10.03
C LEU A 55 -11.47 -3.63 -11.33
N ASP A 56 -12.09 -3.83 -12.50
CA ASP A 56 -11.49 -3.45 -13.78
C ASP A 56 -11.12 -1.95 -13.73
N GLY A 57 -9.83 -1.66 -13.89
CA GLY A 57 -9.31 -0.29 -13.83
C GLY A 57 -9.05 0.28 -12.42
N MET A 58 -9.05 -0.57 -11.38
CA MET A 58 -8.68 -0.20 -10.02
C MET A 58 -7.24 0.34 -9.96
N ASP A 59 -7.08 1.52 -9.36
CA ASP A 59 -5.77 2.12 -9.07
C ASP A 59 -5.40 1.97 -7.58
N ASP A 60 -6.40 1.94 -6.69
CA ASP A 60 -6.14 1.87 -5.25
C ASP A 60 -7.28 1.23 -4.43
N ILE A 61 -6.91 0.66 -3.28
CA ILE A 61 -7.81 -0.04 -2.36
C ILE A 61 -7.46 0.25 -0.89
N CYS A 62 -8.46 0.39 -0.02
CA CYS A 62 -8.25 0.48 1.43
C CYS A 62 -9.28 -0.33 2.23
N TRP A 63 -8.93 -0.64 3.48
CA TRP A 63 -9.88 -1.17 4.46
C TRP A 63 -10.49 -0.01 5.26
N ALA A 64 -11.80 0.20 5.08
CA ALA A 64 -12.57 1.27 5.71
C ALA A 64 -13.12 0.91 7.11
N GLY A 65 -12.58 -0.14 7.73
CA GLY A 65 -12.93 -0.56 9.09
C GLY A 65 -14.03 -1.61 9.18
N ASP A 66 -14.93 -1.66 8.19
CA ASP A 66 -16.04 -2.61 8.05
C ASP A 66 -16.11 -3.26 6.66
N LYS A 67 -15.50 -2.66 5.65
CA LYS A 67 -15.43 -3.14 4.26
C LYS A 67 -14.17 -2.65 3.56
N PHE A 68 -13.83 -3.30 2.47
CA PHE A 68 -12.89 -2.82 1.47
C PHE A 68 -13.56 -1.79 0.57
N VAL A 69 -12.79 -0.76 0.21
CA VAL A 69 -13.19 0.31 -0.72
C VAL A 69 -12.09 0.42 -1.77
N ALA A 70 -12.46 0.29 -3.04
CA ALA A 70 -11.57 0.39 -4.18
C ALA A 70 -11.98 1.58 -5.06
N VAL A 71 -10.98 2.23 -5.66
CA VAL A 71 -11.12 3.36 -6.57
C VAL A 71 -10.21 3.17 -7.79
N GLY A 72 -10.47 3.92 -8.85
CA GLY A 72 -9.55 4.04 -9.97
C GLY A 72 -10.06 5.01 -11.03
N THR A 73 -9.34 5.07 -12.14
CA THR A 73 -9.47 6.11 -13.18
C THR A 73 -9.88 5.57 -14.55
N SER A 74 -10.03 4.25 -14.70
CA SER A 74 -10.48 3.65 -15.95
C SER A 74 -11.80 2.89 -15.80
N ALA A 75 -12.72 3.14 -16.74
CA ALA A 75 -14.07 2.60 -16.82
C ALA A 75 -14.12 1.05 -16.75
N PRO A 76 -15.23 0.42 -16.32
CA PRO A 76 -16.59 1.01 -16.27
C PRO A 76 -17.21 1.26 -14.88
N ASN A 77 -16.55 0.92 -13.76
CA ASN A 77 -17.26 0.57 -12.52
C ASN A 77 -16.69 1.14 -11.20
N LEU A 78 -16.06 2.31 -11.22
CA LEU A 78 -15.39 2.84 -10.03
C LEU A 78 -16.16 4.05 -9.44
N PRO A 79 -16.26 4.16 -8.10
CA PRO A 79 -15.68 3.31 -7.04
C PRO A 79 -16.41 1.97 -6.79
N ALA A 80 -15.82 1.05 -6.02
CA ALA A 80 -16.41 -0.25 -5.66
C ALA A 80 -16.15 -0.63 -4.17
N VAL A 81 -17.02 -1.48 -3.60
CA VAL A 81 -16.89 -1.94 -2.20
C VAL A 81 -17.05 -3.44 -2.05
N SER A 82 -16.51 -3.99 -0.96
CA SER A 82 -16.71 -5.38 -0.57
C SER A 82 -16.59 -5.57 0.94
N SER A 83 -17.56 -6.25 1.57
CA SER A 83 -17.46 -6.60 2.99
C SER A 83 -16.53 -7.79 3.27
N ASP A 84 -16.27 -8.62 2.26
CA ASP A 84 -15.55 -9.89 2.40
C ASP A 84 -14.28 -9.97 1.55
N GLY A 85 -14.01 -9.02 0.65
CA GLY A 85 -12.87 -9.03 -0.26
C GLY A 85 -12.96 -10.03 -1.42
N ALA A 86 -14.07 -10.77 -1.52
CA ALA A 86 -14.30 -11.77 -2.57
C ALA A 86 -15.43 -11.36 -3.52
N SER A 87 -16.49 -10.76 -2.99
CA SER A 87 -17.65 -10.30 -3.74
C SER A 87 -17.67 -8.77 -3.73
N TRP A 88 -17.60 -8.18 -4.92
CA TRP A 88 -17.48 -6.73 -5.09
C TRP A 88 -18.72 -6.14 -5.72
N GLN A 89 -19.14 -5.00 -5.18
CA GLN A 89 -20.26 -4.21 -5.68
C GLN A 89 -19.72 -2.88 -6.21
N SER A 90 -19.93 -2.63 -7.50
CA SER A 90 -19.67 -1.32 -8.11
C SER A 90 -20.66 -0.28 -7.60
N ILE A 91 -20.18 0.94 -7.41
CA ILE A 91 -21.00 2.08 -7.03
C ILE A 91 -21.30 2.87 -8.30
N SER A 92 -22.58 3.03 -8.60
CA SER A 92 -23.01 3.67 -9.84
C SER A 92 -22.81 5.17 -9.77
N GLY A 93 -21.95 5.67 -10.65
CA GLY A 93 -21.75 7.09 -10.87
C GLY A 93 -20.99 7.78 -9.75
N THR A 94 -20.28 8.81 -10.17
CA THR A 94 -19.51 9.78 -9.38
C THR A 94 -18.05 9.38 -9.20
N PHE A 95 -17.25 10.06 -10.01
CA PHE A 95 -15.80 10.31 -9.97
C PHE A 95 -14.79 9.19 -10.25
N GLU A 96 -13.65 9.64 -10.76
CA GLU A 96 -12.41 8.91 -10.95
C GLU A 96 -11.46 9.29 -9.81
N ALA A 97 -10.75 8.33 -9.22
CA ALA A 97 -9.82 8.59 -8.13
C ALA A 97 -8.65 7.62 -8.18
N GLN A 98 -7.42 8.13 -8.05
CA GLN A 98 -6.20 7.32 -8.06
C GLN A 98 -5.78 6.83 -6.67
N ASN A 99 -6.29 7.46 -5.61
CA ASN A 99 -5.92 7.13 -4.25
C ASN A 99 -7.15 7.07 -3.35
N VAL A 100 -7.14 6.14 -2.39
CA VAL A 100 -8.16 6.04 -1.35
C VAL A 100 -7.53 5.78 0.01
N ALA A 101 -7.97 6.57 1.00
CA ALA A 101 -7.51 6.50 2.36
C ALA A 101 -8.72 6.46 3.30
N TYR A 102 -8.60 5.73 4.40
CA TYR A 102 -9.60 5.71 5.47
C TYR A 102 -8.97 6.25 6.75
N TYR A 103 -9.54 7.24 7.44
CA TYR A 103 -9.14 7.72 8.77
C TYR A 103 -10.33 7.94 9.68
N ASN A 104 -10.34 7.30 10.85
CA ASN A 104 -11.31 7.53 11.93
C ASN A 104 -12.80 7.59 11.51
N GLY A 105 -13.24 6.64 10.67
CA GLY A 105 -14.63 6.61 10.19
C GLY A 105 -14.90 7.45 8.93
N HIS A 106 -13.88 8.14 8.42
CA HIS A 106 -13.92 8.87 7.18
C HIS A 106 -13.13 8.14 6.10
N ILE A 107 -13.57 8.24 4.87
CA ILE A 107 -12.90 7.76 3.67
C ILE A 107 -12.70 8.98 2.80
N VAL A 108 -11.48 9.16 2.30
CA VAL A 108 -11.16 10.18 1.32
C VAL A 108 -10.64 9.47 0.09
N ALA A 109 -11.15 9.85 -1.07
CA ALA A 109 -10.61 9.46 -2.36
C ALA A 109 -10.10 10.72 -3.07
N GLY A 110 -9.10 10.57 -3.93
CA GLY A 110 -8.50 11.71 -4.61
C GLY A 110 -7.88 11.37 -5.95
N GLU A 111 -7.98 12.34 -6.86
CA GLU A 111 -7.28 12.41 -8.14
C GLU A 111 -7.08 13.88 -8.49
N PHE A 112 -5.93 14.23 -9.05
CA PHE A 112 -5.56 15.53 -9.60
C PHE A 112 -6.62 16.66 -9.46
N ARG A 113 -6.51 17.45 -8.39
CA ARG A 113 -7.35 18.64 -8.05
C ARG A 113 -8.73 18.35 -7.46
N CYS A 114 -9.13 17.11 -7.36
CA CYS A 114 -10.41 16.70 -6.78
C CYS A 114 -10.19 15.76 -5.60
N LEU A 115 -10.93 16.00 -4.53
CA LEU A 115 -11.05 15.08 -3.42
C LEU A 115 -12.53 14.77 -3.21
N TRP A 116 -12.81 13.57 -2.75
CA TRP A 116 -14.13 13.11 -2.36
C TRP A 116 -14.07 12.54 -0.96
N HIS A 117 -15.13 12.77 -0.21
CA HIS A 117 -15.29 12.29 1.15
C HIS A 117 -16.47 11.37 1.25
N SER A 118 -16.35 10.34 2.07
CA SER A 118 -17.45 9.47 2.45
C SER A 118 -17.30 8.98 3.88
N GLN A 119 -18.41 8.63 4.52
CA GLN A 119 -18.42 7.91 5.79
C GLN A 119 -18.78 6.43 5.62
N ASP A 120 -19.46 6.09 4.53
CA ASP A 120 -20.04 4.78 4.29
C ASP A 120 -19.44 4.09 3.06
N GLY A 121 -18.53 4.72 2.34
CA GLY A 121 -17.91 4.22 1.11
C GLY A 121 -18.85 4.12 -0.08
N MET A 122 -20.14 4.44 0.07
CA MET A 122 -21.20 4.30 -0.93
C MET A 122 -21.66 5.65 -1.46
N SER A 123 -21.73 6.64 -0.58
CA SER A 123 -22.17 8.00 -0.85
C SER A 123 -20.98 8.94 -0.71
N TRP A 124 -20.73 9.77 -1.71
CA TRP A 124 -19.54 10.60 -1.76
C TRP A 124 -19.87 12.07 -2.02
N ASP A 125 -19.30 12.93 -1.20
CA ASP A 125 -19.39 14.38 -1.33
C ASP A 125 -18.08 14.94 -1.89
N THR A 126 -18.17 15.89 -2.83
CA THR A 126 -16.98 16.58 -3.33
C THR A 126 -16.40 17.48 -2.24
N VAL A 127 -15.10 17.35 -1.99
CA VAL A 127 -14.34 18.18 -1.05
C VAL A 127 -13.65 19.29 -1.83
N PHE A 128 -13.91 20.54 -1.44
CA PHE A 128 -13.28 21.70 -2.06
C PHE A 128 -11.98 22.06 -1.33
N ILE A 129 -10.85 22.00 -2.05
CA ILE A 129 -9.58 22.59 -1.61
C ILE A 129 -9.28 23.81 -2.50
N PRO A 130 -9.32 25.04 -1.96
CA PRO A 130 -9.15 26.25 -2.77
C PRO A 130 -7.80 26.30 -3.51
N ALA A 131 -7.85 26.34 -4.85
CA ALA A 131 -6.72 26.62 -5.74
C ALA A 131 -5.50 25.68 -5.65
N GLN A 132 -5.69 24.39 -5.32
CA GLN A 132 -4.58 23.43 -5.19
C GLN A 132 -4.73 22.19 -6.08
N THR A 133 -3.60 21.70 -6.59
CA THR A 133 -3.50 20.37 -7.21
C THR A 133 -3.00 19.41 -6.15
N THR A 134 -3.87 18.54 -5.63
CA THR A 134 -3.47 17.38 -4.83
C THR A 134 -2.81 16.35 -5.75
N LEU A 135 -1.69 15.79 -5.32
CA LEU A 135 -0.89 14.82 -6.10
C LEU A 135 -0.77 13.44 -5.43
N GLY A 136 -1.32 13.29 -4.24
CA GLY A 136 -1.43 12.01 -3.57
C GLY A 136 -2.15 12.13 -2.23
N LEU A 137 -2.52 10.99 -1.67
CA LEU A 137 -3.33 10.91 -0.46
C LEU A 137 -2.85 9.75 0.40
N PHE A 138 -2.58 10.02 1.67
CA PHE A 138 -2.24 9.01 2.66
C PHE A 138 -2.80 9.39 4.03
N THR A 139 -2.61 8.51 5.02
CA THR A 139 -2.94 8.81 6.41
C THR A 139 -1.70 8.80 7.27
N ASP A 140 -1.61 9.78 8.16
CA ASP A 140 -0.64 9.86 9.24
C ASP A 140 -1.33 9.46 10.57
N TYR A 141 -0.64 9.60 11.70
CA TYR A 141 -1.19 9.29 13.03
C TYR A 141 -2.38 10.18 13.42
N ASP A 142 -2.44 11.41 12.92
CA ASP A 142 -3.39 12.46 13.30
C ASP A 142 -4.41 12.83 12.22
N GLY A 143 -4.37 12.17 11.05
CA GLY A 143 -5.35 12.44 9.99
C GLY A 143 -4.91 12.02 8.61
N PHE A 144 -5.65 12.52 7.62
CA PHE A 144 -5.28 12.49 6.22
C PHE A 144 -4.21 13.52 5.91
N VAL A 145 -3.37 13.17 4.95
CA VAL A 145 -2.32 14.03 4.42
C VAL A 145 -2.36 13.99 2.90
N THR A 146 -2.26 15.17 2.30
CA THR A 146 -2.06 15.35 0.85
C THR A 146 -1.00 16.42 0.64
N TRP A 147 -0.48 16.54 -0.58
CA TRP A 147 0.49 17.56 -0.93
C TRP A 147 0.09 18.28 -2.22
N LYS A 148 0.49 19.54 -2.29
CA LYS A 148 0.28 20.40 -3.46
C LYS A 148 1.57 20.66 -4.21
N ASN A 149 1.48 20.74 -5.54
CA ASN A 149 2.60 21.14 -6.40
C ASN A 149 2.77 22.67 -6.38
N ASN A 150 3.77 23.17 -5.66
CA ASN A 150 4.03 24.59 -5.49
C ASN A 150 5.50 24.90 -5.84
N SER A 151 5.82 25.17 -7.10
CA SER A 151 7.21 25.48 -7.51
C SER A 151 7.82 26.59 -6.62
N PRO A 152 8.98 26.37 -5.97
CA PRO A 152 9.97 25.30 -6.20
C PRO A 152 9.86 24.03 -5.32
N GLY A 153 8.77 23.81 -4.58
CA GLY A 153 8.58 22.68 -3.68
C GLY A 153 7.16 22.09 -3.61
N TYR A 154 6.89 21.38 -2.53
CA TYR A 154 5.57 20.84 -2.23
C TYR A 154 5.17 21.29 -0.84
N ASP A 155 3.98 21.88 -0.70
CA ASP A 155 3.40 22.15 0.61
C ASP A 155 2.45 21.00 0.97
N ILE A 156 2.27 20.79 2.27
CA ILE A 156 1.46 19.70 2.81
C ILE A 156 0.15 20.25 3.35
N LEU A 157 -0.93 19.53 3.09
CA LEU A 157 -2.21 19.76 3.73
C LEU A 157 -2.57 18.57 4.61
N LYS A 158 -3.04 18.86 5.82
CA LYS A 158 -3.56 17.86 6.76
C LYS A 158 -5.06 18.06 7.01
N SER A 159 -5.75 16.97 7.29
CA SER A 159 -7.16 16.96 7.68
C SER A 159 -7.47 15.82 8.64
N ALA A 160 -8.11 16.09 9.77
CA ALA A 160 -8.54 15.05 10.71
C ALA A 160 -9.88 14.39 10.30
N ASP A 161 -10.67 15.05 9.46
CA ASP A 161 -12.04 14.67 9.08
C ASP A 161 -12.22 14.39 7.58
N GLY A 162 -11.20 14.68 6.76
CA GLY A 162 -11.21 14.55 5.31
C GLY A 162 -11.95 15.66 4.57
N MET A 163 -12.59 16.59 5.29
CA MET A 163 -13.40 17.68 4.74
C MET A 163 -12.68 19.03 4.86
N THR A 164 -12.07 19.27 6.02
CA THR A 164 -11.40 20.52 6.36
C THR A 164 -9.90 20.33 6.25
N TRP A 165 -9.28 21.00 5.29
CA TRP A 165 -7.85 20.88 5.00
C TRP A 165 -7.10 22.16 5.36
N SER A 166 -5.97 22.01 6.04
CA SER A 166 -5.12 23.14 6.44
C SER A 166 -3.67 22.91 6.05
N GLU A 167 -3.01 23.98 5.60
CA GLU A 167 -1.59 23.94 5.28
C GLU A 167 -0.77 23.77 6.55
N THR A 168 0.19 22.85 6.53
CA THR A 168 1.14 22.67 7.62
C THR A 168 2.55 22.94 7.08
N PRO A 169 3.25 23.98 7.58
CA PRO A 169 4.65 24.22 7.24
C PRO A 169 5.53 23.19 7.97
N GLU A 170 5.66 21.99 7.41
CA GLU A 170 6.53 20.96 7.98
C GLU A 170 7.99 21.17 7.55
N PRO A 171 8.97 21.15 8.49
CA PRO A 171 10.38 21.46 8.22
C PRO A 171 11.14 20.35 7.47
N SER A 172 10.47 19.33 6.94
CA SER A 172 11.12 18.30 6.13
C SER A 172 10.23 17.88 4.96
N PRO A 173 10.79 17.61 3.78
CA PRO A 173 9.97 17.23 2.65
C PRO A 173 9.37 15.84 2.86
N LEU A 174 8.08 15.79 3.22
CA LEU A 174 7.29 14.56 3.27
C LEU A 174 7.31 13.79 1.94
N TRP A 175 7.58 14.46 0.82
CA TRP A 175 7.75 13.82 -0.49
C TRP A 175 8.92 12.83 -0.55
N ARG A 176 9.81 12.84 0.46
CA ARG A 176 10.86 11.83 0.64
C ARG A 176 10.43 10.66 1.52
N ARG A 177 9.18 10.53 1.97
CA ARG A 177 8.73 9.39 2.80
C ARG A 177 8.14 8.28 1.92
N LYS A 178 8.52 7.04 2.22
CA LYS A 178 8.01 5.80 1.60
C LYS A 178 7.06 5.04 2.54
N ALA A 179 7.30 5.09 3.84
CA ALA A 179 6.42 4.46 4.83
C ALA A 179 6.53 5.15 6.19
N ILE A 180 5.50 5.00 7.01
CA ILE A 180 5.46 5.53 8.37
C ILE A 180 4.65 4.63 9.30
N ALA A 181 5.14 4.46 10.51
CA ALA A 181 4.45 3.79 11.60
C ALA A 181 4.59 4.64 12.85
N ALA A 182 3.50 4.83 13.59
CA ALA A 182 3.50 5.72 14.73
C ALA A 182 2.70 5.17 15.92
N THR A 183 3.14 5.56 17.11
CA THR A 183 2.42 5.47 18.38
C THR A 183 2.23 6.89 18.94
N ALA A 184 1.66 7.01 20.13
CA ALA A 184 1.55 8.32 20.79
C ALA A 184 2.93 8.97 21.09
N GLU A 185 4.00 8.19 21.19
CA GLU A 185 5.32 8.66 21.63
C GLU A 185 6.41 8.48 20.56
N HIS A 186 6.21 7.56 19.61
CA HIS A 186 7.23 7.18 18.65
C HIS A 186 6.67 7.19 17.23
N THR A 187 7.33 7.93 16.36
CA THR A 187 7.10 7.92 14.91
C THR A 187 8.35 7.37 14.23
N VAL A 188 8.19 6.31 13.46
CA VAL A 188 9.24 5.72 12.63
C VAL A 188 8.89 5.95 11.16
N GLU A 189 9.81 6.53 10.43
CA GLU A 189 9.65 6.88 9.02
C GLU A 189 10.73 6.20 8.19
N VAL A 190 10.34 5.67 7.04
CA VAL A 190 11.25 5.18 6.00
C VAL A 190 11.23 6.17 4.85
N GLY A 191 12.41 6.63 4.42
CA GLY A 191 12.57 7.54 3.31
C GLY A 191 12.63 6.83 1.94
N VAL A 192 12.41 7.56 0.86
CA VAL A 192 12.58 7.10 -0.55
C VAL A 192 14.02 6.67 -0.85
N ASP A 193 14.98 7.19 -0.09
CA ASP A 193 16.39 6.80 -0.11
C ASP A 193 16.71 5.62 0.83
N GLY A 194 15.67 5.00 1.39
CA GLY A 194 15.78 3.89 2.34
C GLY A 194 16.28 4.28 3.73
N THR A 195 16.41 5.57 4.03
CA THR A 195 16.85 6.05 5.36
C THR A 195 15.73 5.88 6.39
N VAL A 196 16.08 5.42 7.60
CA VAL A 196 15.11 5.33 8.70
C VAL A 196 15.27 6.50 9.66
N ARG A 197 14.15 7.12 10.04
CA ARG A 197 14.10 8.20 11.04
C ARG A 197 13.19 7.81 12.21
N HIS A 198 13.56 8.26 13.40
CA HIS A 198 12.72 8.25 14.60
C HIS A 198 12.46 9.70 15.02
N ASN A 199 11.19 10.09 15.12
CA ASN A 199 10.76 11.45 15.46
C ASN A 199 11.54 12.53 14.67
N GLY A 200 11.70 12.31 13.36
CA GLY A 200 12.41 13.20 12.44
C GLY A 200 13.95 13.08 12.43
N SER A 201 14.55 12.38 13.39
CA SER A 201 16.01 12.20 13.48
C SER A 201 16.47 10.89 12.83
N ILE A 202 17.58 10.90 12.09
CA ILE A 202 18.12 9.70 11.43
C ILE A 202 18.56 8.67 12.48
N VAL A 203 18.16 7.41 12.29
CA VAL A 203 18.65 6.27 13.07
C VAL A 203 19.93 5.76 12.43
N SER A 204 21.07 6.00 13.07
CA SER A 204 22.38 5.62 12.53
C SER A 204 22.53 4.11 12.33
N GLY A 205 23.06 3.70 11.17
CA GLY A 205 23.30 2.28 10.85
C GLY A 205 22.06 1.50 10.40
N LEU A 206 20.95 2.20 10.14
CA LEU A 206 19.69 1.61 9.67
C LEU A 206 19.27 2.26 8.35
N SER A 207 19.48 1.53 7.24
CA SER A 207 19.19 2.00 5.88
C SER A 207 18.83 0.85 4.95
N GLY A 208 18.31 1.17 3.75
CA GLY A 208 17.90 0.17 2.76
C GLY A 208 16.56 -0.48 3.09
N PHE A 209 15.73 0.19 3.88
CA PHE A 209 14.37 -0.27 4.20
C PHE A 209 13.35 0.35 3.27
N ASN A 210 12.28 -0.40 3.04
CA ASN A 210 11.23 -0.07 2.10
C ASN A 210 9.90 0.24 2.80
N ASP A 211 9.60 -0.47 3.88
CA ASP A 211 8.33 -0.33 4.58
C ASP A 211 8.49 -0.52 6.09
N VAL A 212 7.57 0.07 6.86
CA VAL A 212 7.51 -0.02 8.32
C VAL A 212 6.07 -0.16 8.78
N ILE A 213 5.85 -1.08 9.72
CA ILE A 213 4.57 -1.20 10.42
C ILE A 213 4.78 -1.18 11.94
N TYR A 214 3.72 -0.82 12.66
CA TYR A 214 3.59 -1.10 14.09
C TYR A 214 2.67 -2.31 14.28
N THR A 215 2.99 -3.20 15.21
CA THR A 215 2.24 -4.45 15.43
C THR A 215 1.36 -4.42 16.67
N GLY A 216 1.35 -3.32 17.42
CA GLY A 216 0.78 -3.23 18.77
C GLY A 216 1.80 -3.51 19.89
N SER A 217 2.91 -4.16 19.58
CA SER A 217 3.98 -4.47 20.54
C SER A 217 5.35 -3.91 20.14
N GLY A 218 5.48 -3.40 18.91
CA GLY A 218 6.72 -2.86 18.37
C GLY A 218 6.61 -2.54 16.89
N PHE A 219 7.70 -2.00 16.36
CA PHE A 219 7.90 -1.70 14.96
C PHE A 219 8.62 -2.84 14.25
N VAL A 220 8.23 -3.05 12.99
CA VAL A 220 8.87 -4.00 12.08
C VAL A 220 9.16 -3.28 10.78
N LEU A 221 10.41 -3.36 10.32
CA LEU A 221 10.88 -2.88 9.03
C LEU A 221 11.11 -4.06 8.10
N VAL A 222 10.91 -3.82 6.80
CA VAL A 222 11.33 -4.71 5.72
C VAL A 222 12.00 -3.93 4.59
N GLY A 223 12.94 -4.53 3.88
CA GLY A 223 13.76 -3.85 2.88
C GLY A 223 14.71 -4.74 2.11
N GLN A 224 15.64 -4.09 1.40
CA GLN A 224 16.76 -4.72 0.69
C GLN A 224 17.66 -5.55 1.61
N ASN A 225 17.72 -5.19 2.89
CA ASN A 225 18.59 -5.83 3.88
C ASN A 225 17.84 -6.86 4.76
N GLY A 226 16.67 -7.35 4.33
CA GLY A 226 15.82 -8.23 5.14
C GLY A 226 14.86 -7.46 6.04
N SER A 227 14.72 -7.90 7.29
CA SER A 227 13.81 -7.28 8.26
C SER A 227 14.55 -6.71 9.47
N ALA A 228 13.91 -5.80 10.20
CA ALA A 228 14.40 -5.33 11.49
C ALA A 228 13.25 -5.12 12.46
N LYS A 229 13.49 -5.32 13.76
CA LYS A 229 12.47 -5.17 14.81
C LYS A 229 12.94 -4.22 15.90
N SER A 230 11.99 -3.45 16.44
CA SER A 230 12.22 -2.55 17.56
C SER A 230 10.97 -2.43 18.42
N THR A 231 11.09 -2.30 19.73
CA THR A 231 9.93 -1.99 20.59
C THR A 231 9.69 -0.48 20.74
N ASN A 232 10.69 0.35 20.44
CA ASN A 232 10.70 1.79 20.71
C ASN A 232 11.07 2.66 19.49
N GLY A 233 11.34 2.06 18.33
CA GLY A 233 11.72 2.76 17.11
C GLY A 233 13.15 3.34 17.11
N ILE A 234 13.89 3.21 18.21
CA ILE A 234 15.23 3.78 18.38
C ILE A 234 16.30 2.68 18.29
N SER A 235 16.12 1.62 19.06
CA SER A 235 17.06 0.49 19.10
C SER A 235 16.51 -0.66 18.28
N TRP A 236 17.28 -1.12 17.29
CA TRP A 236 16.84 -2.10 16.31
C TRP A 236 17.70 -3.35 16.35
N THR A 237 17.05 -4.50 16.18
CA THR A 237 17.72 -5.76 15.85
C THR A 237 17.43 -6.08 14.40
N GLN A 238 18.47 -6.19 13.58
CA GLN A 238 18.37 -6.50 12.15
C GLN A 238 18.49 -8.01 11.93
N TYR A 239 17.69 -8.52 11.00
CA TYR A 239 17.63 -9.91 10.58
C TYR A 239 17.84 -9.95 9.06
N PRO A 240 19.10 -10.04 8.60
CA PRO A 240 19.40 -10.18 7.19
C PRO A 240 18.66 -11.37 6.58
N SER A 241 17.95 -11.14 5.49
CA SER A 241 17.09 -12.12 4.84
C SER A 241 16.84 -11.70 3.39
N LEU A 242 15.76 -12.21 2.79
CA LEU A 242 15.25 -11.85 1.47
C LEU A 242 14.94 -10.35 1.37
N GLU A 243 15.06 -9.80 0.17
CA GLU A 243 14.56 -8.45 -0.12
C GLU A 243 13.03 -8.43 -0.07
N LEU A 244 12.50 -7.45 0.67
CA LEU A 244 11.07 -7.26 0.88
C LEU A 244 10.70 -5.78 0.68
N ASN A 245 9.54 -5.54 0.07
CA ASN A 245 9.10 -4.24 -0.45
C ASN A 245 7.94 -3.61 0.33
N CYS A 246 6.96 -4.41 0.74
CA CYS A 246 5.76 -3.96 1.45
C CYS A 246 5.35 -5.03 2.47
N LEU A 247 4.70 -4.60 3.56
CA LEU A 247 4.41 -5.42 4.73
C LEU A 247 3.00 -5.15 5.27
N ALA A 248 2.31 -6.23 5.62
CA ALA A 248 1.08 -6.20 6.38
C ALA A 248 1.16 -7.15 7.58
N TYR A 249 0.34 -6.86 8.60
CA TYR A 249 0.23 -7.70 9.78
C TYR A 249 -1.22 -7.89 10.21
N THR A 250 -1.62 -9.16 10.33
CA THR A 250 -3.00 -9.56 10.65
C THR A 250 -3.30 -9.63 12.14
N GLY A 251 -2.33 -9.31 13.00
CA GLY A 251 -2.41 -9.58 14.44
C GLY A 251 -1.79 -10.93 14.84
N SER A 252 -1.51 -11.81 13.88
CA SER A 252 -0.80 -13.08 14.13
C SER A 252 0.17 -13.46 13.01
N LEU A 253 -0.04 -12.97 11.79
CA LEU A 253 0.76 -13.31 10.61
C LEU A 253 1.27 -12.03 9.95
N PHE A 254 2.56 -12.00 9.65
CA PHE A 254 3.17 -11.04 8.75
C PHE A 254 3.05 -11.55 7.32
N VAL A 255 2.64 -10.67 6.42
CA VAL A 255 2.61 -10.93 4.98
C VAL A 255 3.40 -9.85 4.30
N ALA A 256 4.38 -10.25 3.50
CA ALA A 256 5.27 -9.36 2.81
C ALA A 256 5.32 -9.70 1.33
N LEU A 257 5.64 -8.69 0.54
CA LEU A 257 5.92 -8.84 -0.87
C LEU A 257 7.38 -8.56 -1.12
N GLY A 258 8.01 -9.35 -2.00
CA GLY A 258 9.42 -9.17 -2.36
C GLY A 258 9.67 -9.56 -3.80
N PRO A 259 10.71 -8.98 -4.43
CA PRO A 259 11.14 -9.41 -5.75
C PRO A 259 11.80 -10.79 -5.67
N GLN A 260 11.65 -11.58 -6.72
CA GLN A 260 12.47 -12.76 -6.95
C GLN A 260 13.02 -12.68 -8.38
N GLU A 261 14.33 -12.80 -8.53
CA GLU A 261 14.99 -12.84 -9.84
C GLU A 261 14.96 -14.25 -10.41
N GLU A 262 14.55 -14.37 -11.67
CA GLU A 262 14.59 -15.62 -12.43
C GLU A 262 14.70 -15.33 -13.92
N ASP A 263 15.65 -15.97 -14.60
CA ASP A 263 15.85 -15.84 -16.05
C ASP A 263 15.82 -14.39 -16.58
N SER A 264 16.45 -13.47 -15.84
CA SER A 264 16.48 -12.01 -16.12
C SER A 264 15.12 -11.29 -16.01
N SER A 265 14.12 -11.94 -15.42
CA SER A 265 12.83 -11.37 -15.03
C SER A 265 12.75 -11.18 -13.51
N ILE A 266 12.00 -10.16 -13.09
CA ILE A 266 11.66 -9.92 -11.68
C ILE A 266 10.17 -10.22 -11.53
N ILE A 267 9.85 -11.20 -10.70
CA ILE A 267 8.47 -11.54 -10.33
C ILE A 267 8.18 -11.07 -8.91
N SER A 268 6.93 -10.72 -8.63
CA SER A 268 6.50 -10.42 -7.26
C SER A 268 6.07 -11.70 -6.55
N THR A 269 6.60 -11.89 -5.35
CA THR A 269 6.38 -13.10 -4.55
C THR A 269 5.75 -12.73 -3.21
N VAL A 270 4.77 -13.54 -2.78
CA VAL A 270 4.15 -13.41 -1.46
C VAL A 270 4.89 -14.28 -0.46
N TYR A 271 5.35 -13.64 0.60
CA TYR A 271 5.98 -14.28 1.75
C TYR A 271 5.12 -14.13 2.99
N THR A 272 5.15 -15.13 3.85
CA THR A 272 4.50 -15.10 5.16
C THR A 272 5.48 -15.41 6.26
N SER A 273 5.26 -14.83 7.44
CA SER A 273 6.10 -15.08 8.62
C SER A 273 5.27 -14.93 9.89
N LEU A 274 5.54 -15.75 10.90
CA LEU A 274 4.93 -15.60 12.24
C LEU A 274 5.75 -14.66 13.13
N ASP A 275 7.03 -14.46 12.82
CA ASP A 275 7.99 -13.76 13.68
C ASP A 275 8.64 -12.53 13.03
N ALA A 276 8.37 -12.31 11.74
CA ALA A 276 9.03 -11.34 10.86
C ALA A 276 10.55 -11.54 10.74
N ILE A 277 11.04 -12.75 10.95
CA ILE A 277 12.45 -13.13 10.86
C ILE A 277 12.62 -14.22 9.81
N SER A 278 11.82 -15.29 9.92
CA SER A 278 11.84 -16.40 8.98
C SER A 278 10.64 -16.29 8.05
N TRP A 279 10.90 -16.25 6.75
CA TRP A 279 9.90 -16.03 5.71
C TRP A 279 9.68 -17.30 4.90
N THR A 280 8.42 -17.64 4.68
CA THR A 280 7.99 -18.77 3.84
C THR A 280 7.26 -18.22 2.62
N GLN A 281 7.75 -18.57 1.44
CA GLN A 281 7.06 -18.28 0.17
C GLN A 281 5.71 -19.00 0.11
N LYS A 282 4.66 -18.28 -0.29
CA LYS A 282 3.28 -18.81 -0.36
C LYS A 282 2.65 -18.72 -1.73
N TYR A 283 2.99 -17.68 -2.48
CA TYR A 283 2.46 -17.48 -3.82
C TYR A 283 3.52 -16.81 -4.69
N ARG A 284 3.55 -17.20 -5.95
CA ARG A 284 4.41 -16.68 -7.01
C ARG A 284 3.50 -16.42 -8.20
N ASP A 285 3.63 -15.25 -8.81
CA ASP A 285 3.03 -14.98 -10.09
C ASP A 285 3.96 -15.50 -11.21
N ASN A 286 3.40 -16.22 -12.19
CA ASN A 286 4.12 -16.69 -13.37
C ASN A 286 3.98 -15.71 -14.56
N VAL A 287 3.22 -14.63 -14.39
CA VAL A 287 3.10 -13.58 -15.41
C VAL A 287 4.30 -12.64 -15.27
N GLY A 288 5.02 -12.44 -16.39
CA GLY A 288 6.32 -11.77 -16.47
C GLY A 288 6.39 -10.32 -15.95
N PRO A 289 7.57 -9.67 -16.08
CA PRO A 289 7.93 -8.50 -15.30
C PRO A 289 7.20 -7.26 -15.80
N TRP A 290 6.02 -7.01 -15.26
CA TRP A 290 5.41 -5.69 -15.30
C TRP A 290 5.20 -5.27 -13.86
N GLY A 291 5.91 -4.20 -13.48
CA GLY A 291 6.10 -3.78 -12.11
C GLY A 291 4.78 -3.59 -11.37
N LEU A 292 4.50 -4.50 -10.45
CA LEU A 292 3.49 -4.28 -9.45
C LEU A 292 3.93 -3.08 -8.60
N SER A 293 2.98 -2.18 -8.30
CA SER A 293 3.04 -1.35 -7.10
C SER A 293 2.19 -2.06 -6.05
N PRO A 294 2.58 -3.25 -5.57
CA PRO A 294 1.58 -4.11 -4.98
C PRO A 294 1.17 -3.55 -3.63
N LYS A 295 -0.13 -3.28 -3.52
CA LYS A 295 -0.72 -2.86 -2.25
C LYS A 295 -1.20 -4.10 -1.52
N ILE A 296 -0.84 -4.19 -0.24
CA ILE A 296 -1.38 -5.20 0.68
C ILE A 296 -2.39 -4.51 1.59
N VAL A 297 -3.63 -5.00 1.59
CA VAL A 297 -4.68 -4.53 2.48
C VAL A 297 -5.17 -5.68 3.35
N TYR A 298 -5.28 -5.44 4.66
CA TYR A 298 -5.84 -6.41 5.59
C TYR A 298 -7.11 -5.87 6.24
N GLY A 299 -8.17 -6.68 6.19
CA GLY A 299 -9.50 -6.33 6.65
C GLY A 299 -10.43 -7.53 6.61
N ALA A 300 -11.52 -7.55 7.39
CA ALA A 300 -12.45 -8.70 7.44
C ALA A 300 -11.78 -10.08 7.63
N ASN A 301 -10.66 -10.17 8.38
CA ASN A 301 -9.82 -11.36 8.50
C ASN A 301 -9.24 -11.90 7.18
N ARG A 302 -9.20 -11.07 6.13
CA ARG A 302 -8.67 -11.41 4.81
C ARG A 302 -7.59 -10.43 4.39
N ILE A 303 -6.58 -10.95 3.72
CA ILE A 303 -5.59 -10.14 3.03
C ILE A 303 -5.97 -10.07 1.56
N ILE A 304 -5.94 -8.87 1.02
CA ILE A 304 -6.06 -8.59 -0.40
C ILE A 304 -4.73 -8.01 -0.86
N ILE A 305 -4.19 -8.60 -1.92
CA ILE A 305 -3.03 -8.09 -2.61
C ILE A 305 -3.51 -7.68 -3.99
N ASP A 306 -3.30 -6.41 -4.32
CA ASP A 306 -3.53 -5.90 -5.65
C ASP A 306 -2.55 -6.54 -6.64
N ILE A 307 -3.08 -7.06 -7.74
CA ILE A 307 -2.34 -7.61 -8.87
C ILE A 307 -2.87 -6.97 -10.17
N GLN A 308 -2.12 -7.01 -11.27
CA GLN A 308 -2.45 -6.21 -12.46
C GLN A 308 -3.84 -6.48 -13.05
N ASP A 309 -4.31 -5.51 -13.85
CA ASP A 309 -5.54 -5.55 -14.64
C ASP A 309 -6.82 -5.79 -13.82
N GLY A 310 -6.89 -5.22 -12.61
CA GLY A 310 -8.05 -5.36 -11.72
C GLY A 310 -8.14 -6.73 -11.04
N GLY A 311 -7.09 -7.55 -11.17
CA GLY A 311 -6.96 -8.78 -10.42
C GLY A 311 -6.67 -8.51 -8.94
N ILE A 312 -7.10 -9.42 -8.08
CA ILE A 312 -6.69 -9.45 -6.68
C ILE A 312 -6.28 -10.85 -6.29
N LEU A 313 -5.27 -10.96 -5.43
CA LEU A 313 -4.96 -12.19 -4.71
C LEU A 313 -5.56 -12.10 -3.31
N THR A 314 -6.34 -13.11 -2.94
CA THR A 314 -7.00 -13.18 -1.62
C THR A 314 -6.43 -14.30 -0.78
N SER A 315 -6.19 -14.03 0.51
CA SER A 315 -5.88 -15.08 1.47
C SER A 315 -7.08 -16.03 1.65
N PRO A 316 -6.84 -17.28 2.13
CA PRO A 316 -7.92 -18.18 2.53
C PRO A 316 -8.96 -17.52 3.45
#